data_AF-A0A3Q3FTG7-F1
#
_entry.id   AF-A0A3Q3FTG7-F1
#
_cell.length_a   1.000
_cell.length_b   1.000
_cell.length_c   1.000
_cell.angle_alpha   90.00
_cell.angle_beta   90.00
_cell.angle_gamma   90.00
#
_symmetry.space_group_name_H-M   'P 1'
#
loop_
_entity.id
_entity.type
_entity.pdbx_description
1 polymer ?
#
loop_
_entity_poly.entity_id
_entity_poly.type
_entity_poly.pdbx_seq_one_letter_code
_entity_poly.pdbx_strand_id
1 'polypeptide(L)'
;MARTKARVYTCCALSLLLIVAIIVCIAVAVHRRCPNDTFSKGAVAADSKKCSEIGRDILQQGGSAVDGAIAALLCTSVINPQSAGIGGGSIFTVMDSSGKVKIINSRETAPSIIKPDLLNSCPKAFQMVTGNKWIGVPGEIRGYETAHKLYGKLLWATLFQPTIKLAREGIKIPEVQGSSIPYISNTDETRALWKLFSDKKGNLLKIGGTVKFEKLADTLEIIANNGADSFYSGKIAEDLVHDVQEAGGTLMLQDLANYNVTVTDAWAVPFGEYQMYIPPPPAGGAVLSLVLNILKGYQMNSAPQSIDEKTLFYHRYVEALKFANGQKKHIRDPHFVSDKITKKIVEDNFASHIRTLISSERTRDLQYYNITPHQDSLGTTHVSVLAEDGSAVSVTSTINHIFGSRIYSSRTGVILNNELYDFCGRTDNISPGERPPSSMAPSVLKSQSKTIVIGASGGSFIMTGIASTLINHLWFGKSLKEAINVPIVFVDSKNSLKFEPKFEEDVIVALKARGHNHETTTKFYNVVNAVERQGGCICAVSDARKLGEAAGY
;
A
#
# COMPACT_ATOMS: atom_id res chain seq x y z
N MET A 1 25.40 42.81 61.05
CA MET A 1 25.59 42.58 59.60
C MET A 1 25.34 41.14 59.13
N ALA A 2 25.61 40.09 59.93
CA ALA A 2 25.42 38.69 59.50
C ALA A 2 23.95 38.27 59.26
N ARG A 3 23.01 38.72 60.11
CA ARG A 3 21.56 38.43 59.97
C ARG A 3 20.95 39.01 58.69
N THR A 4 21.50 40.12 58.18
CA THR A 4 21.00 40.79 56.98
C THR A 4 21.40 40.03 55.72
N LYS A 5 22.62 39.46 55.68
CA LYS A 5 23.09 38.63 54.55
C LYS A 5 22.30 37.33 54.44
N ALA A 6 22.01 36.66 55.55
CA ALA A 6 21.20 35.44 55.57
C ALA A 6 19.80 35.67 54.97
N ARG A 7 19.12 36.76 55.35
CA ARG A 7 17.81 37.13 54.76
C ARG A 7 17.87 37.38 53.25
N VAL A 8 18.94 38.02 52.78
CA VAL A 8 19.14 38.25 51.33
C VAL A 8 19.33 36.94 50.58
N TYR A 9 20.16 36.02 51.10
CA TYR A 9 20.35 34.70 50.47
C TYR A 9 19.07 33.86 50.46
N THR A 10 18.29 33.87 51.55
CA THR A 10 16.99 33.17 51.59
C THR A 10 16.00 33.77 50.59
N CYS A 11 15.98 35.10 50.45
CA CYS A 11 15.11 35.77 49.49
C CYS A 11 15.49 35.43 48.04
N CYS A 12 16.79 35.45 47.70
CA CYS A 12 17.27 35.05 46.38
C CYS A 12 16.97 33.57 46.06
N ALA A 13 17.11 32.67 47.04
CA ALA A 13 16.80 31.25 46.86
C ALA A 13 15.29 31.03 46.62
N LEU A 14 14.42 31.73 47.34
CA LEU A 14 12.97 31.68 47.14
C LEU A 14 12.56 32.26 45.78
N SER A 15 13.18 33.35 45.33
CA SER A 15 12.95 33.91 44.00
C SER A 15 13.39 32.95 42.89
N LEU A 16 14.54 32.28 43.05
CA LEU A 16 15.02 31.28 42.09
C LEU A 16 14.07 30.07 42.02
N LEU A 17 13.61 29.57 43.17
CA LEU A 17 12.63 28.48 43.24
C LEU A 17 11.31 28.86 42.57
N LEU A 18 10.84 30.09 42.76
CA LEU A 18 9.62 30.59 42.11
C LEU A 18 9.80 30.68 40.59
N ILE A 19 10.94 31.17 40.10
CA ILE A 19 11.25 31.23 38.66
C ILE A 19 11.30 29.82 38.06
N VAL A 20 11.96 28.86 38.73
CA VAL A 20 12.00 27.47 38.28
C VAL A 20 10.59 26.86 38.26
N ALA A 21 9.78 27.09 39.29
CA ALA A 21 8.40 26.62 39.34
C ALA A 21 7.55 27.22 38.20
N ILE A 22 7.71 28.52 37.91
CA ILE A 22 7.03 29.18 36.79
C ILE A 22 7.50 28.60 35.45
N ILE A 23 8.80 28.37 35.25
CA ILE A 23 9.34 27.74 34.03
C ILE A 23 8.79 26.33 33.87
N VAL A 24 8.73 25.54 34.94
CA VAL A 24 8.15 24.18 34.92
C VAL A 24 6.65 24.23 34.64
N CYS A 25 5.89 25.13 35.29
CA CYS A 25 4.46 25.31 35.03
C CYS A 25 4.19 25.76 33.59
N ILE A 26 5.01 26.67 33.05
CA ILE A 26 4.93 27.09 31.64
C ILE A 26 5.31 25.92 30.73
N ALA A 27 6.37 25.16 31.02
CA ALA A 27 6.77 24.00 30.22
C ALA A 27 5.70 22.88 30.21
N VAL A 28 5.03 22.65 31.34
CA VAL A 28 3.91 21.70 31.47
C VAL A 28 2.64 22.24 30.80
N ALA A 29 2.34 23.54 30.90
CA ALA A 29 1.20 24.17 30.23
C ALA A 29 1.42 24.33 28.71
N VAL A 30 2.67 24.43 28.26
CA VAL A 30 3.10 24.48 26.85
C VAL A 30 3.27 23.09 26.25
N HIS A 31 3.15 22.01 27.05
CA HIS A 31 2.96 20.67 26.51
C HIS A 31 1.63 20.66 25.76
N ARG A 32 1.70 20.98 24.46
CA ARG A 32 0.56 21.11 23.56
C ARG A 32 -0.16 19.77 23.59
N ARG A 33 -1.33 19.74 24.25
CA ARG A 33 -2.25 18.63 24.08
C ARG A 33 -2.57 18.55 22.59
N CYS A 34 -2.30 17.39 22.01
CA CYS A 34 -2.67 17.12 20.65
C CYS A 34 -4.19 17.26 20.50
N PRO A 35 -4.71 17.80 19.37
CA PRO A 35 -6.14 17.83 19.10
C PRO A 35 -6.79 16.46 19.29
N ASN A 36 -8.08 16.41 19.63
CA ASN A 36 -8.79 15.15 19.96
C ASN A 36 -8.71 14.07 18.86
N ASP A 37 -8.49 14.45 17.60
CA ASP A 37 -8.39 13.55 16.45
C ASP A 37 -6.93 13.17 16.08
N THR A 38 -6.00 13.34 17.02
CA THR A 38 -4.57 13.07 16.82
C THR A 38 -3.97 12.30 18.01
N PHE A 39 -2.85 11.63 17.76
CA PHE A 39 -2.14 10.78 18.70
C PHE A 39 -0.82 11.41 19.12
N SER A 40 -0.22 10.94 20.22
CA SER A 40 0.98 11.57 20.79
C SER A 40 2.25 10.73 20.60
N LYS A 41 2.12 9.41 20.49
CA LYS A 41 3.24 8.48 20.48
C LYS A 41 3.37 7.72 19.18
N GLY A 42 2.35 6.94 18.82
CA GLY A 42 2.40 6.10 17.62
C GLY A 42 1.02 5.88 17.04
N ALA A 43 0.99 5.58 15.74
CA ALA A 43 -0.26 5.31 15.04
C ALA A 43 -0.07 4.35 13.86
N VAL A 44 -1.16 3.64 13.56
CA VAL A 44 -1.30 2.70 12.45
C VAL A 44 -2.56 3.06 11.68
N ALA A 45 -2.43 3.18 10.36
CA ALA A 45 -3.54 3.33 9.44
C ALA A 45 -3.56 2.14 8.47
N ALA A 46 -4.60 1.31 8.56
CA ALA A 46 -4.84 0.14 7.71
C ALA A 46 -6.27 0.16 7.11
N ASP A 47 -6.54 -0.73 6.15
CA ASP A 47 -7.83 -0.90 5.47
C ASP A 47 -8.97 -1.42 6.40
N SER A 48 -8.72 -1.61 7.69
CA SER A 48 -9.76 -1.95 8.66
C SER A 48 -9.38 -1.48 10.05
N LYS A 49 -10.39 -1.08 10.83
CA LYS A 49 -10.22 -0.72 12.24
C LYS A 49 -9.47 -1.80 13.03
N LYS A 50 -9.91 -3.06 12.88
CA LYS A 50 -9.39 -4.18 13.68
C LYS A 50 -7.89 -4.39 13.46
N CYS A 51 -7.42 -4.27 12.22
CA CYS A 51 -6.00 -4.44 11.92
C CYS A 51 -5.17 -3.23 12.31
N SER A 52 -5.72 -2.01 12.23
CA SER A 52 -5.07 -0.83 12.82
C SER A 52 -4.90 -0.97 14.33
N GLU A 53 -5.93 -1.44 15.04
CA GLU A 53 -5.87 -1.70 16.48
C GLU A 53 -4.81 -2.75 16.84
N ILE A 54 -4.76 -3.88 16.12
CA ILE A 54 -3.74 -4.91 16.34
C ILE A 54 -2.33 -4.34 16.13
N GLY A 55 -2.10 -3.59 15.06
CA GLY A 55 -0.80 -2.94 14.82
C GLY A 55 -0.44 -1.96 15.94
N ARG A 56 -1.40 -1.13 16.39
CA ARG A 56 -1.24 -0.21 17.51
C ARG A 56 -0.89 -0.95 18.81
N ASP A 57 -1.59 -2.03 19.12
CA ASP A 57 -1.40 -2.79 20.35
C ASP A 57 0.01 -3.41 20.41
N ILE A 58 0.57 -3.79 19.25
CA ILE A 58 1.96 -4.23 19.13
C ILE A 58 2.95 -3.09 19.40
N LEU A 59 2.67 -1.88 18.90
CA LEU A 59 3.48 -0.70 19.24
C LEU A 59 3.45 -0.39 20.74
N GLN A 60 2.27 -0.48 21.37
CA GLN A 60 2.10 -0.25 22.82
C GLN A 60 2.85 -1.29 23.67
N GLN A 61 3.07 -2.49 23.16
CA GLN A 61 3.90 -3.52 23.78
C GLN A 61 5.41 -3.28 23.64
N GLY A 62 5.82 -2.17 23.02
CA GLY A 62 7.24 -1.84 22.79
C GLY A 62 7.77 -2.33 21.44
N GLY A 63 6.89 -2.74 20.53
CA GLY A 63 7.26 -3.12 19.17
C GLY A 63 7.75 -1.93 18.32
N SER A 64 8.51 -2.26 17.29
CA SER A 64 8.92 -1.34 16.23
C SER A 64 7.77 -1.01 15.27
N ALA A 65 7.96 0.02 14.42
CA ALA A 65 7.05 0.29 13.31
C ALA A 65 6.88 -0.94 12.38
N VAL A 66 7.93 -1.76 12.22
CA VAL A 66 7.89 -3.00 11.43
C VAL A 66 7.06 -4.08 12.12
N ASP A 67 7.20 -4.25 13.44
CA ASP A 67 6.39 -5.20 14.20
C ASP A 67 4.90 -4.88 14.07
N GLY A 68 4.53 -3.60 14.25
CA GLY A 68 3.16 -3.13 14.10
C GLY A 68 2.61 -3.33 12.68
N ALA A 69 3.43 -3.08 11.65
CA ALA A 69 3.07 -3.29 10.26
C ALA A 69 2.82 -4.77 9.94
N ILE A 70 3.72 -5.67 10.36
CA ILE A 70 3.59 -7.12 10.13
C ILE A 70 2.32 -7.65 10.81
N ALA A 71 2.06 -7.27 12.08
CA ALA A 71 0.87 -7.73 12.79
C ALA A 71 -0.44 -7.24 12.14
N ALA A 72 -0.47 -6.00 11.64
CA ALA A 72 -1.61 -5.46 10.91
C ALA A 72 -1.84 -6.19 9.56
N LEU A 73 -0.78 -6.54 8.83
CA LEU A 73 -0.90 -7.30 7.59
C LEU A 73 -1.29 -8.77 7.81
N LEU A 74 -0.78 -9.41 8.86
CA LEU A 74 -1.23 -10.75 9.27
C LEU A 74 -2.75 -10.71 9.58
N CYS A 75 -3.22 -9.72 10.34
CA CYS A 75 -4.64 -9.51 10.57
C CYS A 75 -5.43 -9.34 9.26
N THR A 76 -4.85 -8.65 8.28
CA THR A 76 -5.50 -8.44 6.97
C THR A 76 -5.77 -9.77 6.25
N SER A 77 -4.94 -10.79 6.47
CA SER A 77 -5.12 -12.15 5.90
C SER A 77 -6.42 -12.84 6.34
N VAL A 78 -7.09 -12.36 7.40
CA VAL A 78 -8.41 -12.87 7.83
C VAL A 78 -9.53 -11.83 7.67
N ILE A 79 -9.25 -10.55 7.91
CA ILE A 79 -10.25 -9.47 7.83
C ILE A 79 -10.57 -9.08 6.39
N ASN A 80 -9.54 -8.94 5.53
CA ASN A 80 -9.67 -8.61 4.11
C ASN A 80 -8.88 -9.61 3.21
N PRO A 81 -9.13 -10.93 3.32
CA PRO A 81 -8.42 -11.97 2.57
C PRO A 81 -8.60 -11.87 1.05
N GLN A 82 -9.62 -11.13 0.60
CA GLN A 82 -9.83 -10.81 -0.80
C GLN A 82 -8.78 -9.84 -1.36
N SER A 83 -8.06 -9.09 -0.51
CA SER A 83 -7.14 -8.03 -0.92
C SER A 83 -5.68 -8.46 -0.84
N ALA A 84 -5.32 -9.21 0.20
CA ALA A 84 -3.95 -9.61 0.52
C ALA A 84 -3.91 -10.80 1.49
N GLY A 85 -2.75 -11.44 1.59
CA GLY A 85 -2.45 -12.46 2.57
C GLY A 85 -1.22 -13.27 2.17
N ILE A 86 -0.83 -14.23 3.04
CA ILE A 86 0.47 -14.91 2.99
C ILE A 86 0.75 -15.70 1.69
N GLY A 87 -0.25 -15.87 0.82
CA GLY A 87 -0.13 -16.41 -0.53
C GLY A 87 0.23 -15.38 -1.60
N GLY A 88 0.58 -14.16 -1.22
CA GLY A 88 0.99 -13.08 -2.13
C GLY A 88 2.35 -12.47 -1.80
N GLY A 89 2.47 -11.17 -2.01
CA GLY A 89 3.72 -10.43 -1.88
C GLY A 89 3.52 -9.01 -1.38
N SER A 90 4.62 -8.37 -0.98
CA SER A 90 4.59 -7.05 -0.36
C SER A 90 5.84 -6.23 -0.67
N ILE A 91 5.73 -4.91 -0.55
CA ILE A 91 6.85 -3.98 -0.68
C ILE A 91 6.82 -3.03 0.52
N PHE A 92 7.88 -3.04 1.31
CA PHE A 92 8.06 -2.15 2.44
C PHE A 92 8.98 -1.00 2.07
N THR A 93 8.60 0.20 2.49
CA THR A 93 9.47 1.37 2.61
C THR A 93 9.65 1.65 4.10
N VAL A 94 10.80 1.28 4.64
CA VAL A 94 11.11 1.36 6.08
C VAL A 94 12.08 2.49 6.32
N MET A 95 11.67 3.49 7.09
CA MET A 95 12.52 4.54 7.63
C MET A 95 12.87 4.20 9.08
N ASP A 96 14.15 4.00 9.36
CA ASP A 96 14.60 3.79 10.74
C ASP A 96 14.60 5.11 11.54
N SER A 97 14.83 5.02 12.86
CA SER A 97 14.87 6.20 13.74
C SER A 97 16.04 7.15 13.45
N SER A 98 17.05 6.71 12.69
CA SER A 98 18.13 7.58 12.20
C SER A 98 17.75 8.36 10.93
N GLY A 99 16.63 8.00 10.30
CA GLY A 99 16.14 8.59 9.06
C GLY A 99 16.66 7.90 7.79
N LYS A 100 17.39 6.79 7.90
CA LYS A 100 17.79 5.98 6.73
C LYS A 100 16.59 5.18 6.25
N VAL A 101 16.46 5.06 4.92
CA VAL A 101 15.30 4.40 4.31
C VAL A 101 15.72 3.23 3.44
N LYS A 102 15.21 2.04 3.77
CA LYS A 102 15.39 0.82 2.99
C LYS A 102 14.08 0.36 2.38
N ILE A 103 14.20 -0.31 1.24
CA ILE A 103 13.11 -1.00 0.56
C ILE A 103 13.31 -2.49 0.74
N ILE A 104 12.30 -3.17 1.24
CA ILE A 104 12.24 -4.63 1.33
C ILE A 104 11.17 -5.09 0.35
N ASN A 105 11.60 -5.69 -0.75
CA ASN A 105 10.72 -6.10 -1.83
C ASN A 105 10.57 -7.63 -1.82
N SER A 106 9.42 -8.05 -1.31
CA SER A 106 8.92 -9.43 -1.26
C SER A 106 7.78 -9.63 -2.28
N ARG A 107 7.87 -8.97 -3.43
CA ARG A 107 7.03 -9.26 -4.60
C ARG A 107 7.20 -10.72 -5.02
N GLU A 108 6.13 -11.32 -5.50
CA GLU A 108 6.12 -12.65 -6.07
C GLU A 108 7.09 -12.76 -7.25
N THR A 109 7.59 -13.97 -7.49
CA THR A 109 8.44 -14.26 -8.66
C THR A 109 7.77 -15.25 -9.59
N ALA A 110 8.12 -15.21 -10.87
CA ALA A 110 7.74 -16.26 -11.81
C ALA A 110 8.34 -17.62 -11.36
N PRO A 111 7.55 -18.71 -11.37
CA PRO A 111 8.07 -20.05 -11.07
C PRO A 111 9.08 -20.52 -12.12
N SER A 112 9.81 -21.59 -11.80
CA SER A 112 10.77 -22.24 -12.71
C SER A 112 10.12 -22.75 -14.00
N ILE A 113 8.85 -23.17 -13.92
CA ILE A 113 8.06 -23.64 -15.05
C ILE A 113 7.02 -22.58 -15.40
N ILE A 114 7.19 -21.92 -16.55
CA ILE A 114 6.23 -20.94 -17.08
C ILE A 114 5.56 -21.56 -18.29
N LYS A 115 4.22 -21.54 -18.35
CA LYS A 115 3.49 -22.04 -19.53
C LYS A 115 3.88 -21.18 -20.76
N PRO A 116 4.36 -21.76 -21.87
CA PRO A 116 4.85 -21.00 -23.03
C PRO A 116 3.82 -20.03 -23.64
N ASP A 117 2.53 -20.33 -23.49
CA ASP A 117 1.41 -19.55 -23.99
C ASP A 117 0.75 -18.66 -22.92
N LEU A 118 1.37 -18.50 -21.74
CA LEU A 118 0.79 -17.73 -20.63
C LEU A 118 0.40 -16.30 -21.08
N LEU A 119 1.32 -15.60 -21.76
CA LEU A 119 1.08 -14.25 -22.27
C LEU A 119 0.06 -14.21 -23.43
N ASN A 120 -0.04 -15.27 -24.23
CA ASN A 120 -1.06 -15.39 -25.27
C ASN A 120 -2.47 -15.48 -24.66
N SER A 121 -2.55 -15.89 -23.39
CA SER A 121 -3.80 -15.98 -22.65
C SER A 121 -4.19 -14.69 -21.90
N CYS A 122 -3.44 -13.61 -22.08
CA CYS A 122 -3.81 -12.28 -21.59
C CYS A 122 -5.13 -11.82 -22.25
N PRO A 123 -6.08 -11.31 -21.47
CA PRO A 123 -7.36 -10.88 -22.01
C PRO A 123 -7.20 -9.60 -22.84
N LYS A 124 -8.06 -9.42 -23.84
CA LYS A 124 -8.06 -8.21 -24.70
C LYS A 124 -8.63 -6.97 -24.01
N ALA A 125 -9.42 -7.17 -22.96
CA ALA A 125 -9.99 -6.12 -22.13
C ALA A 125 -9.85 -6.52 -20.65
N PHE A 126 -9.89 -5.52 -19.77
CA PHE A 126 -9.82 -5.79 -18.33
C PHE A 126 -10.94 -6.74 -17.91
N GLN A 127 -10.55 -7.84 -17.28
CA GLN A 127 -11.44 -8.76 -16.57
C GLN A 127 -10.71 -9.31 -15.36
N MET A 128 -11.44 -9.62 -14.29
CA MET A 128 -10.85 -10.33 -13.16
C MET A 128 -10.48 -11.74 -13.60
N VAL A 129 -9.19 -11.98 -13.74
CA VAL A 129 -8.68 -13.28 -14.14
C VAL A 129 -8.61 -14.21 -12.92
N THR A 130 -9.25 -15.37 -13.03
CA THR A 130 -9.02 -16.54 -12.20
C THR A 130 -7.98 -17.43 -12.85
N GLY A 131 -7.38 -18.33 -12.10
CA GLY A 131 -6.60 -19.39 -12.73
C GLY A 131 -5.32 -19.75 -12.02
N ASN A 132 -5.15 -21.04 -11.84
CA ASN A 132 -3.91 -21.74 -11.47
C ASN A 132 -2.61 -21.26 -12.16
N LYS A 133 -2.68 -20.77 -13.41
CA LYS A 133 -1.54 -20.45 -14.26
C LYS A 133 -0.91 -19.09 -13.98
N TRP A 134 -1.61 -18.24 -13.24
CA TRP A 134 -1.15 -16.88 -12.92
C TRP A 134 -0.51 -16.78 -11.53
N ILE A 135 -0.41 -17.90 -10.81
CA ILE A 135 0.16 -17.96 -9.47
C ILE A 135 1.67 -17.74 -9.58
N GLY A 136 2.15 -16.67 -8.96
CA GLY A 136 3.57 -16.46 -8.68
C GLY A 136 3.97 -17.08 -7.33
N VAL A 137 5.27 -17.24 -7.13
CA VAL A 137 5.83 -17.75 -5.86
C VAL A 137 5.53 -16.76 -4.73
N PRO A 138 4.77 -17.13 -3.67
CA PRO A 138 4.43 -16.22 -2.59
C PRO A 138 5.65 -15.73 -1.81
N GLY A 139 5.77 -14.42 -1.62
CA GLY A 139 6.94 -13.79 -1.01
C GLY A 139 6.74 -13.24 0.40
N GLU A 140 5.50 -13.13 0.84
CA GLU A 140 5.13 -12.28 1.95
C GLU A 140 5.75 -12.69 3.30
N ILE A 141 5.75 -13.99 3.64
CA ILE A 141 6.33 -14.48 4.90
C ILE A 141 7.85 -14.27 4.96
N ARG A 142 8.59 -14.47 3.85
CA ARG A 142 10.03 -14.17 3.79
C ARG A 142 10.28 -12.67 3.89
N GLY A 143 9.40 -11.86 3.31
CA GLY A 143 9.42 -10.40 3.45
C GLY A 143 9.28 -9.95 4.90
N TYR A 144 8.30 -10.50 5.60
CA TYR A 144 8.06 -10.24 7.02
C TYR A 144 9.25 -10.64 7.88
N GLU A 145 9.81 -11.83 7.65
CA GLU A 145 10.99 -12.30 8.38
C GLU A 145 12.20 -11.39 8.13
N THR A 146 12.43 -10.99 6.88
CA THR A 146 13.55 -10.10 6.53
C THR A 146 13.39 -8.74 7.20
N ALA A 147 12.19 -8.17 7.18
CA ALA A 147 11.89 -6.91 7.85
C ALA A 147 12.05 -7.01 9.37
N HIS A 148 11.53 -8.08 9.97
CA HIS A 148 11.62 -8.34 11.40
C HIS A 148 13.07 -8.54 11.86
N LYS A 149 13.89 -9.29 11.11
CA LYS A 149 15.33 -9.45 11.42
C LYS A 149 16.09 -8.14 11.37
N LEU A 150 15.71 -7.22 10.47
CA LEU A 150 16.40 -5.93 10.32
C LEU A 150 15.95 -4.88 11.35
N TYR A 151 14.66 -4.87 11.73
CA TYR A 151 14.06 -3.76 12.46
C TYR A 151 13.11 -4.15 13.60
N GLY A 152 12.78 -5.44 13.73
CA GLY A 152 11.88 -5.96 14.75
C GLY A 152 12.45 -5.85 16.16
N LYS A 153 11.57 -5.68 17.14
CA LYS A 153 11.90 -5.57 18.56
C LYS A 153 11.23 -6.65 19.40
N LEU A 154 10.01 -7.06 19.05
CA LEU A 154 9.31 -8.13 19.75
C LEU A 154 9.73 -9.52 19.25
N LEU A 155 9.41 -10.55 20.03
CA LEU A 155 9.55 -11.93 19.57
C LEU A 155 8.67 -12.16 18.34
N TRP A 156 9.21 -12.85 17.33
CA TRP A 156 8.52 -13.16 16.08
C TRP A 156 7.11 -13.71 16.29
N ALA A 157 6.98 -14.72 17.17
CA ALA A 157 5.70 -15.36 17.48
C ALA A 157 4.64 -14.38 18.01
N THR A 158 5.03 -13.32 18.73
CA THR A 158 4.11 -12.33 19.31
C THR A 158 3.30 -11.62 18.23
N LEU A 159 3.88 -11.41 17.04
CA LEU A 159 3.22 -10.72 15.93
C LEU A 159 2.05 -11.52 15.34
N PHE A 160 2.09 -12.86 15.50
CA PHE A 160 1.12 -13.79 14.92
C PHE A 160 -0.05 -14.09 15.84
N GLN A 161 0.17 -14.05 17.16
CA GLN A 161 -0.83 -14.49 18.15
C GLN A 161 -2.21 -13.81 18.00
N PRO A 162 -2.31 -12.49 17.77
CA PRO A 162 -3.62 -11.85 17.60
C PRO A 162 -4.41 -12.44 16.43
N THR A 163 -3.72 -12.68 15.31
CA THR A 163 -4.33 -13.22 14.08
C THR A 163 -4.65 -14.70 14.21
N ILE A 164 -3.78 -15.52 14.81
CA ILE A 164 -4.05 -16.94 15.08
C ILE A 164 -5.33 -17.08 15.90
N LYS A 165 -5.49 -16.26 16.95
CA LYS A 165 -6.70 -16.24 17.76
C LYS A 165 -7.94 -15.90 16.93
N LEU A 166 -7.90 -14.82 16.15
CA LEU A 166 -9.01 -14.43 15.26
C LEU A 166 -9.37 -15.52 14.26
N ALA A 167 -8.37 -16.19 13.69
CA ALA A 167 -8.56 -17.25 12.70
C ALA A 167 -9.24 -18.49 13.31
N ARG A 168 -8.89 -18.89 14.54
CA ARG A 168 -9.49 -20.05 15.26
C ARG A 168 -10.87 -19.77 15.82
N GLU A 169 -11.03 -18.64 16.49
CA GLU A 169 -12.31 -18.26 17.10
C GLU A 169 -13.35 -17.91 16.03
N GLY A 170 -12.87 -17.38 14.90
CA GLY A 170 -13.68 -16.92 13.79
C GLY A 170 -14.00 -15.44 13.89
N ILE A 171 -14.31 -14.83 12.74
CA ILE A 171 -14.65 -13.42 12.63
C ILE A 171 -16.07 -13.25 12.09
N LYS A 172 -16.71 -12.15 12.47
CA LYS A 172 -17.90 -11.66 11.77
C LYS A 172 -17.46 -11.06 10.44
N ILE A 173 -18.02 -11.55 9.35
CA ILE A 173 -17.69 -11.08 8.00
C ILE A 173 -17.98 -9.57 7.91
N PRO A 174 -16.94 -8.72 7.76
CA PRO A 174 -17.13 -7.28 7.62
C PRO A 174 -17.72 -6.96 6.24
N GLU A 175 -18.23 -5.74 6.07
CA GLU A 175 -18.91 -5.30 4.85
C GLU A 175 -18.03 -5.41 3.59
N VAL A 176 -16.76 -5.03 3.66
CA VAL A 176 -15.83 -5.11 2.53
C VAL A 176 -15.58 -6.57 2.09
N GLN A 177 -15.38 -7.47 3.04
CA GLN A 177 -15.24 -8.90 2.75
C GLN A 177 -16.56 -9.47 2.20
N GLY A 178 -17.68 -9.20 2.86
CA GLY A 178 -18.99 -9.72 2.49
C GLY A 178 -19.47 -9.25 1.11
N SER A 179 -19.13 -8.02 0.71
CA SER A 179 -19.41 -7.51 -0.64
C SER A 179 -18.53 -8.14 -1.73
N SER A 180 -17.43 -8.80 -1.34
CA SER A 180 -16.52 -9.48 -2.25
C SER A 180 -16.80 -10.98 -2.40
N ILE A 181 -17.37 -11.63 -1.38
CA ILE A 181 -17.73 -13.07 -1.40
C ILE A 181 -18.53 -13.49 -2.65
N PRO A 182 -19.50 -12.70 -3.18
CA PRO A 182 -20.22 -13.06 -4.41
C PRO A 182 -19.35 -13.20 -5.67
N TYR A 183 -18.10 -12.74 -5.66
CA TYR A 183 -17.15 -12.95 -6.76
C TYR A 183 -16.50 -14.34 -6.77
N ILE A 184 -16.82 -15.19 -5.79
CA ILE A 184 -16.41 -16.60 -5.75
C ILE A 184 -17.47 -17.41 -6.49
N SER A 185 -17.13 -17.96 -7.64
CA SER A 185 -18.01 -18.89 -8.36
C SER A 185 -17.98 -20.27 -7.71
N ASN A 186 -19.05 -21.07 -7.85
CA ASN A 186 -19.04 -22.48 -7.45
C ASN A 186 -18.63 -23.36 -8.63
N THR A 187 -17.32 -23.45 -8.89
CA THR A 187 -16.73 -24.30 -9.93
C THR A 187 -15.78 -25.29 -9.29
N ASP A 188 -15.30 -26.31 -10.01
CA ASP A 188 -14.33 -27.26 -9.46
C ASP A 188 -13.04 -26.57 -8.99
N GLU A 189 -12.55 -25.60 -9.77
CA GLU A 189 -11.34 -24.82 -9.46
C GLU A 189 -11.48 -24.02 -8.16
N THR A 190 -12.64 -23.41 -7.92
CA THR A 190 -12.90 -22.50 -6.80
C THR A 190 -13.68 -23.14 -5.65
N ARG A 191 -13.98 -24.44 -5.74
CA ARG A 191 -14.84 -25.18 -4.80
C ARG A 191 -14.31 -25.11 -3.36
N ALA A 192 -13.00 -25.18 -3.18
CA ALA A 192 -12.38 -25.12 -1.87
C ALA A 192 -12.57 -23.75 -1.20
N LEU A 193 -12.39 -22.66 -1.97
CA LEU A 193 -12.64 -21.29 -1.50
C LEU A 193 -14.13 -21.04 -1.25
N TRP A 194 -15.01 -21.55 -2.11
CA TRP A 194 -16.47 -21.48 -1.91
C TRP A 194 -16.87 -22.12 -0.59
N LYS A 195 -16.33 -23.31 -0.28
CA LYS A 195 -16.60 -24.02 0.98
C LYS A 195 -16.15 -23.25 2.21
N LEU A 196 -15.01 -22.55 2.17
CA LEU A 196 -14.53 -21.71 3.28
C LEU A 196 -15.58 -20.66 3.66
N PHE A 197 -16.24 -20.07 2.66
CA PHE A 197 -17.27 -19.05 2.84
C PHE A 197 -18.69 -19.61 2.77
N SER A 198 -18.91 -20.90 3.04
CA SER A 198 -20.25 -21.52 3.03
C SER A 198 -20.75 -21.86 4.43
N ASP A 199 -22.05 -21.75 4.64
CA ASP A 199 -22.74 -22.33 5.79
C ASP A 199 -22.84 -23.87 5.69
N LYS A 200 -23.37 -24.51 6.73
CA LYS A 200 -23.58 -25.97 6.76
C LYS A 200 -24.52 -26.50 5.67
N LYS A 201 -25.32 -25.62 5.04
CA LYS A 201 -26.24 -25.95 3.95
C LYS A 201 -25.61 -25.69 2.57
N GLY A 202 -24.37 -25.22 2.51
CA GLY A 202 -23.64 -24.92 1.29
C GLY A 202 -23.93 -23.53 0.69
N ASN A 203 -24.66 -22.67 1.40
CA ASN A 203 -24.93 -21.30 0.96
C ASN A 203 -23.79 -20.37 1.36
N LEU A 204 -23.42 -19.43 0.49
CA LEU A 204 -22.42 -18.43 0.84
C LEU A 204 -22.85 -17.61 2.07
N LEU A 205 -21.91 -17.42 2.98
CA LEU A 205 -22.05 -16.56 4.15
C LEU A 205 -22.24 -15.11 3.72
N LYS A 206 -23.06 -14.38 4.48
CA LYS A 206 -23.34 -12.96 4.28
C LYS A 206 -22.59 -12.11 5.31
N ILE A 207 -22.62 -10.79 5.13
CA ILE A 207 -22.15 -9.81 6.12
C ILE A 207 -22.73 -10.15 7.50
N GLY A 208 -21.88 -10.13 8.53
CA GLY A 208 -22.24 -10.54 9.90
C GLY A 208 -22.30 -12.07 10.14
N GLY A 209 -22.22 -12.88 9.08
CA GLY A 209 -21.97 -14.32 9.17
C GLY A 209 -20.61 -14.60 9.83
N THR A 210 -20.42 -15.80 10.39
CA THR A 210 -19.16 -16.15 11.06
C THR A 210 -18.35 -17.09 10.18
N VAL A 211 -17.12 -16.69 9.83
CA VAL A 211 -16.16 -17.49 9.08
C VAL A 211 -14.98 -17.83 9.98
N LYS A 212 -14.47 -19.06 9.86
CA LYS A 212 -13.27 -19.54 10.58
C LYS A 212 -12.20 -19.93 9.59
N PHE A 213 -10.97 -19.54 9.87
CA PHE A 213 -9.80 -19.83 9.03
C PHE A 213 -8.90 -20.85 9.74
N GLU A 214 -9.47 -22.00 10.14
CA GLU A 214 -8.81 -22.97 11.02
C GLU A 214 -7.47 -23.45 10.46
N LYS A 215 -7.43 -23.81 9.16
CA LYS A 215 -6.21 -24.25 8.49
C LYS A 215 -5.16 -23.15 8.35
N LEU A 216 -5.59 -21.92 8.10
CA LEU A 216 -4.66 -20.78 8.11
C LEU A 216 -4.12 -20.55 9.52
N ALA A 217 -4.93 -20.73 10.57
CA ALA A 217 -4.47 -20.60 11.95
C ALA A 217 -3.38 -21.62 12.29
N ASP A 218 -3.55 -22.87 11.88
CA ASP A 218 -2.55 -23.94 12.05
C ASP A 218 -1.25 -23.57 11.32
N THR A 219 -1.34 -23.12 10.06
CA THR A 219 -0.20 -22.65 9.27
C THR A 219 0.52 -21.48 9.95
N LEU A 220 -0.23 -20.46 10.41
CA LEU A 220 0.33 -19.30 11.09
C LEU A 220 0.98 -19.68 12.43
N GLU A 221 0.42 -20.64 13.16
CA GLU A 221 1.00 -21.16 14.42
C GLU A 221 2.32 -21.89 14.18
N ILE A 222 2.41 -22.71 13.13
CA ILE A 222 3.66 -23.36 12.73
C ILE A 222 4.72 -22.31 12.35
N ILE A 223 4.36 -21.30 11.56
CA ILE A 223 5.28 -20.21 11.16
C ILE A 223 5.71 -19.37 12.36
N ALA A 224 4.81 -19.10 13.30
CA ALA A 224 5.11 -18.36 14.52
C ALA A 224 6.15 -19.09 15.39
N ASN A 225 6.03 -20.42 15.49
CA ASN A 225 6.88 -21.24 16.35
C ASN A 225 8.21 -21.63 15.70
N ASN A 226 8.21 -21.88 14.39
CA ASN A 226 9.35 -22.47 13.68
C ASN A 226 10.04 -21.50 12.71
N GLY A 227 9.52 -20.27 12.57
CA GLY A 227 10.04 -19.26 11.65
C GLY A 227 9.55 -19.45 10.21
N ALA A 228 9.99 -18.53 9.34
CA ALA A 228 9.52 -18.43 7.95
C ALA A 228 9.88 -19.67 7.10
N ASP A 229 10.99 -20.34 7.39
CA ASP A 229 11.45 -21.51 6.63
C ASP A 229 10.39 -22.62 6.56
N SER A 230 9.53 -22.72 7.57
CA SER A 230 8.42 -23.67 7.61
C SER A 230 7.39 -23.45 6.49
N PHE A 231 7.27 -22.24 5.93
CA PHE A 231 6.39 -21.96 4.79
C PHE A 231 7.05 -22.30 3.45
N TYR A 232 8.38 -22.20 3.37
CA TYR A 232 9.15 -22.37 2.14
C TYR A 232 9.77 -23.77 1.98
N SER A 233 9.68 -24.59 3.03
CA SER A 233 10.18 -25.96 3.06
C SER A 233 9.34 -26.85 3.99
N GLY A 234 9.48 -28.17 3.85
CA GLY A 234 8.75 -29.14 4.66
C GLY A 234 7.24 -29.15 4.39
N LYS A 235 6.45 -29.48 5.42
CA LYS A 235 5.06 -29.91 5.23
C LYS A 235 4.12 -28.84 4.66
N ILE A 236 4.24 -27.57 5.09
CA ILE A 236 3.39 -26.50 4.53
C ILE A 236 3.72 -26.29 3.04
N ALA A 237 5.00 -26.29 2.68
CA ALA A 237 5.42 -26.16 1.28
C ALA A 237 4.93 -27.32 0.42
N GLU A 238 5.05 -28.56 0.92
CA GLU A 238 4.52 -29.77 0.26
C GLU A 238 3.01 -29.69 0.05
N ASP A 239 2.27 -29.36 1.09
CA ASP A 239 0.80 -29.27 1.04
C ASP A 239 0.31 -28.15 0.13
N LEU A 240 0.98 -26.99 0.15
CA LEU A 240 0.67 -25.85 -0.71
C LEU A 240 0.93 -26.19 -2.19
N VAL A 241 2.10 -26.73 -2.50
CA VAL A 241 2.47 -27.11 -3.88
C VAL A 241 1.54 -28.20 -4.39
N HIS A 242 1.19 -29.18 -3.56
CA HIS A 242 0.23 -30.22 -3.91
C HIS A 242 -1.13 -29.64 -4.30
N ASP A 243 -1.71 -28.77 -3.46
CA ASP A 243 -2.99 -28.12 -3.77
C ASP A 243 -2.92 -27.28 -5.05
N VAL A 244 -1.82 -26.57 -5.29
CA VAL A 244 -1.62 -25.76 -6.50
C VAL A 244 -1.49 -26.64 -7.74
N GLN A 245 -0.80 -27.77 -7.66
CA GLN A 245 -0.63 -28.71 -8.78
C GLN A 245 -1.92 -29.49 -9.08
N GLU A 246 -2.68 -29.90 -8.06
CA GLU A 246 -4.02 -30.48 -8.23
C GLU A 246 -4.96 -29.51 -8.96
N ALA A 247 -4.82 -28.21 -8.66
CA ALA A 247 -5.56 -27.17 -9.37
C ALA A 247 -5.04 -26.92 -10.80
N GLY A 248 -3.91 -27.51 -11.24
CA GLY A 248 -3.31 -27.35 -12.58
C GLY A 248 -2.26 -26.23 -12.71
N GLY A 249 -1.76 -25.74 -11.58
CA GLY A 249 -0.70 -24.74 -11.47
C GLY A 249 0.68 -25.32 -11.72
N THR A 250 1.69 -24.46 -11.77
CA THR A 250 3.08 -24.83 -12.15
C THR A 250 4.10 -24.61 -11.03
N LEU A 251 3.63 -24.22 -9.84
CA LEU A 251 4.49 -24.02 -8.68
C LEU A 251 5.14 -25.34 -8.25
N MET A 252 6.45 -25.30 -8.00
CA MET A 252 7.26 -26.42 -7.53
C MET A 252 7.83 -26.14 -6.13
N LEU A 253 8.16 -27.21 -5.40
CA LEU A 253 8.85 -27.07 -4.10
C LEU A 253 10.15 -26.28 -4.22
N GLN A 254 10.90 -26.48 -5.31
CA GLN A 254 12.14 -25.76 -5.58
C GLN A 254 11.91 -24.25 -5.76
N ASP A 255 10.74 -23.84 -6.27
CA ASP A 255 10.41 -22.42 -6.44
C ASP A 255 10.25 -21.75 -5.07
N LEU A 256 9.56 -22.41 -4.14
CA LEU A 256 9.44 -21.93 -2.76
C LEU A 256 10.81 -21.91 -2.05
N ALA A 257 11.58 -23.00 -2.15
CA ALA A 257 12.87 -23.11 -1.50
C ALA A 257 13.88 -22.05 -1.99
N ASN A 258 13.82 -21.68 -3.27
CA ASN A 258 14.72 -20.69 -3.88
C ASN A 258 14.22 -19.25 -3.77
N TYR A 259 13.01 -19.02 -3.25
CA TYR A 259 12.46 -17.68 -3.14
C TYR A 259 13.34 -16.81 -2.21
N ASN A 260 13.69 -15.62 -2.67
CA ASN A 260 14.44 -14.66 -1.88
C ASN A 260 13.88 -13.24 -2.03
N VAL A 261 14.08 -12.45 -0.98
CA VAL A 261 13.66 -11.04 -0.88
C VAL A 261 14.81 -10.14 -1.33
N THR A 262 14.50 -8.99 -1.91
CA THR A 262 15.53 -7.99 -2.23
C THR A 262 15.45 -6.82 -1.25
N VAL A 263 16.62 -6.40 -0.75
CA VAL A 263 16.75 -5.25 0.15
C VAL A 263 17.65 -4.21 -0.52
N THR A 264 17.12 -3.01 -0.72
CA THR A 264 17.82 -1.92 -1.41
C THR A 264 17.63 -0.60 -0.68
N ASP A 265 18.42 0.43 -1.02
CA ASP A 265 18.11 1.79 -0.60
C ASP A 265 16.89 2.32 -1.36
N ALA A 266 16.07 3.12 -0.68
CA ALA A 266 14.98 3.84 -1.35
C ALA A 266 15.53 4.86 -2.34
N TRP A 267 14.80 5.09 -3.42
CA TRP A 267 15.07 6.23 -4.29
C TRP A 267 14.63 7.50 -3.58
N ALA A 268 15.56 8.43 -3.40
CA ALA A 268 15.30 9.71 -2.77
C ALA A 268 15.06 10.77 -3.84
N VAL A 269 13.84 11.29 -3.93
CA VAL A 269 13.44 12.35 -4.88
C VAL A 269 13.08 13.65 -4.14
N PRO A 270 13.65 14.81 -4.52
CA PRO A 270 13.28 16.10 -3.95
C PRO A 270 11.84 16.50 -4.31
N PHE A 271 11.05 16.86 -3.30
CA PHE A 271 9.65 17.25 -3.47
C PHE A 271 9.29 18.46 -2.58
N GLY A 272 9.59 19.67 -3.07
CA GLY A 272 9.43 20.90 -2.30
C GLY A 272 10.38 20.92 -1.10
N GLU A 273 9.84 21.11 0.11
CA GLU A 273 10.60 21.02 1.37
C GLU A 273 10.86 19.57 1.84
N TYR A 274 10.27 18.58 1.16
CA TYR A 274 10.37 17.18 1.51
C TYR A 274 11.41 16.46 0.67
N GLN A 275 12.09 15.51 1.30
CA GLN A 275 12.69 14.38 0.60
C GLN A 275 11.66 13.25 0.56
N MET A 276 11.24 12.85 -0.64
CA MET A 276 10.35 11.71 -0.85
C MET A 276 11.16 10.45 -1.12
N TYR A 277 10.89 9.39 -0.35
CA TYR A 277 11.51 8.09 -0.48
C TYR A 277 10.51 7.10 -1.08
N ILE A 278 10.86 6.54 -2.23
CA ILE A 278 10.00 5.65 -3.02
C ILE A 278 10.74 4.36 -3.37
N PRO A 279 10.03 3.24 -3.57
CA PRO A 279 10.64 1.99 -3.99
C PRO A 279 11.10 2.05 -5.46
N PRO A 280 12.27 1.46 -5.78
CA PRO A 280 12.70 1.27 -7.16
C PRO A 280 11.81 0.25 -7.92
N PRO A 281 11.96 0.16 -9.26
CA PRO A 281 11.36 -0.93 -10.04
C PRO A 281 11.66 -2.32 -9.44
N PRO A 282 10.74 -3.29 -9.56
CA PRO A 282 9.51 -3.28 -10.37
C PRO A 282 8.32 -2.55 -9.71
N ALA A 283 8.54 -1.80 -8.61
CA ALA A 283 7.50 -0.97 -8.00
C ALA A 283 7.18 0.30 -8.81
N GLY A 284 5.99 0.86 -8.58
CA GLY A 284 5.45 2.03 -9.27
C GLY A 284 5.96 3.38 -8.77
N GLY A 285 6.99 3.42 -7.91
CA GLY A 285 7.51 4.66 -7.34
C GLY A 285 7.91 5.69 -8.39
N ALA A 286 8.62 5.26 -9.43
CA ALA A 286 9.13 6.16 -10.49
C ALA A 286 8.00 6.90 -11.24
N VAL A 287 6.88 6.22 -11.53
CA VAL A 287 5.75 6.85 -12.23
C VAL A 287 4.94 7.78 -11.32
N LEU A 288 4.83 7.48 -10.01
CA LEU A 288 4.29 8.42 -9.03
C LEU A 288 5.12 9.71 -8.98
N SER A 289 6.45 9.56 -8.88
CA SER A 289 7.38 10.69 -8.88
C SER A 289 7.28 11.53 -10.14
N LEU A 290 7.11 10.91 -11.31
CA LEU A 290 6.96 11.61 -12.58
C LEU A 290 5.72 12.52 -12.58
N VAL A 291 4.55 11.98 -12.19
CA VAL A 291 3.30 12.75 -12.15
C VAL A 291 3.45 13.97 -11.24
N LEU A 292 4.00 13.76 -10.04
CA LEU A 292 4.23 14.81 -9.06
C LEU A 292 5.21 15.88 -9.58
N ASN A 293 6.32 15.49 -10.21
CA ASN A 293 7.33 16.42 -10.73
C ASN A 293 6.84 17.21 -11.96
N ILE A 294 6.01 16.61 -12.82
CA ILE A 294 5.36 17.33 -13.94
C ILE A 294 4.52 18.46 -13.37
N LEU A 295 3.64 18.13 -12.41
CA LEU A 295 2.71 19.09 -11.83
C LEU A 295 3.40 20.15 -10.95
N LYS A 296 4.46 19.77 -10.23
CA LYS A 296 5.27 20.67 -9.40
C LYS A 296 5.72 21.91 -10.16
N GLY A 297 6.15 21.76 -11.42
CA GLY A 297 6.64 22.90 -12.19
C GLY A 297 5.55 23.77 -12.84
N TYR A 298 4.26 23.50 -12.62
CA TYR A 298 3.20 24.48 -12.84
C TYR A 298 2.99 25.41 -11.62
N GLN A 299 3.73 25.21 -10.52
CA GLN A 299 3.81 26.10 -9.35
C GLN A 299 2.44 26.43 -8.72
N MET A 300 1.60 25.42 -8.56
CA MET A 300 0.27 25.60 -7.96
C MET A 300 0.38 25.61 -6.43
N ASN A 301 0.11 26.75 -5.80
CA ASN A 301 0.24 26.94 -4.35
C ASN A 301 -1.11 27.09 -3.61
N SER A 302 -2.23 26.97 -4.33
CA SER A 302 -3.58 27.07 -3.78
C SER A 302 -4.56 26.25 -4.61
N ALA A 303 -5.65 25.81 -3.99
CA ALA A 303 -6.71 25.11 -4.69
C ALA A 303 -7.31 25.99 -5.80
N PRO A 304 -7.62 25.43 -6.98
CA PRO A 304 -8.34 26.16 -8.03
C PRO A 304 -9.74 26.53 -7.55
N GLN A 305 -10.16 27.78 -7.77
CA GLN A 305 -11.43 28.33 -7.29
C GLN A 305 -12.47 28.41 -8.39
N SER A 306 -12.08 28.92 -9.57
CA SER A 306 -12.98 29.02 -10.72
C SER A 306 -13.07 27.71 -11.49
N ILE A 307 -14.13 27.57 -12.29
CA ILE A 307 -14.28 26.41 -13.17
C ILE A 307 -13.11 26.29 -14.16
N ASP A 308 -12.66 27.39 -14.76
CA ASP A 308 -11.56 27.40 -15.72
C ASP A 308 -10.23 26.94 -15.09
N GLU A 309 -9.94 27.40 -13.87
CA GLU A 309 -8.78 26.97 -13.10
C GLU A 309 -8.86 25.47 -12.77
N LYS A 310 -10.03 24.98 -12.33
CA LYS A 310 -10.25 23.56 -12.05
C LYS A 310 -10.08 22.72 -13.30
N THR A 311 -10.68 23.12 -14.42
CA THR A 311 -10.55 22.40 -15.68
C THR A 311 -9.10 22.36 -16.12
N LEU A 312 -8.37 23.49 -16.05
CA LEU A 312 -6.95 23.52 -16.42
C LEU A 312 -6.09 22.63 -15.51
N PHE A 313 -6.35 22.66 -14.19
CA PHE A 313 -5.69 21.78 -13.24
C PHE A 313 -5.92 20.30 -13.57
N TYR A 314 -7.19 19.88 -13.67
CA TYR A 314 -7.52 18.48 -13.92
C TYR A 314 -7.09 18.04 -15.32
N HIS A 315 -7.09 18.93 -16.32
CA HIS A 315 -6.54 18.64 -17.64
C HIS A 315 -5.05 18.30 -17.53
N ARG A 316 -4.25 19.17 -16.90
CA ARG A 316 -2.81 18.93 -16.70
C ARG A 316 -2.55 17.67 -15.86
N TYR A 317 -3.36 17.42 -14.84
CA TYR A 317 -3.25 16.23 -14.01
C TYR A 317 -3.51 14.95 -14.81
N VAL A 318 -4.60 14.92 -15.58
CA VAL A 318 -4.92 13.79 -16.45
C VAL A 318 -3.85 13.57 -17.51
N GLU A 319 -3.35 14.63 -18.14
CA GLU A 319 -2.26 14.52 -19.13
C GLU A 319 -0.98 13.97 -18.50
N ALA A 320 -0.63 14.40 -17.28
CA ALA A 320 0.50 13.84 -16.54
C ALA A 320 0.32 12.34 -16.24
N LEU A 321 -0.88 11.91 -15.84
CA LEU A 321 -1.22 10.49 -15.62
C LEU A 321 -1.10 9.67 -16.92
N LYS A 322 -1.53 10.21 -18.06
CA LYS A 322 -1.40 9.56 -19.38
C LYS A 322 0.06 9.37 -19.79
N PHE A 323 0.90 10.39 -19.61
CA PHE A 323 2.33 10.26 -19.86
C PHE A 323 2.98 9.24 -18.93
N ALA A 324 2.57 9.19 -17.66
CA ALA A 324 3.02 8.18 -16.71
C ALA A 324 2.60 6.77 -17.13
N ASN A 325 1.38 6.57 -17.65
CA ASN A 325 0.94 5.29 -18.22
C ASN A 325 1.85 4.82 -19.36
N GLY A 326 2.31 5.74 -20.21
CA GLY A 326 3.29 5.46 -21.27
C GLY A 326 4.65 4.96 -20.76
N GLN A 327 5.03 5.35 -19.54
CA GLN A 327 6.30 4.94 -18.92
C GLN A 327 6.24 3.59 -18.21
N LYS A 328 5.04 3.07 -17.89
CA LYS A 328 4.89 1.86 -17.08
C LYS A 328 5.54 0.61 -17.68
N LYS A 329 5.77 0.55 -19.01
CA LYS A 329 6.53 -0.54 -19.67
C LYS A 329 8.00 -0.62 -19.24
N HIS A 330 8.55 0.48 -18.71
CA HIS A 330 9.93 0.52 -18.20
C HIS A 330 10.02 0.08 -16.74
N ILE A 331 8.90 -0.10 -16.04
CA ILE A 331 8.85 -0.57 -14.66
C ILE A 331 8.99 -2.10 -14.66
N ARG A 332 10.25 -2.57 -14.63
CA ARG A 332 10.64 -3.98 -14.74
C ARG A 332 11.61 -4.37 -13.62
N ASP A 333 11.77 -5.67 -13.37
CA ASP A 333 12.72 -6.17 -12.38
C ASP A 333 14.16 -5.81 -12.80
N PRO A 334 14.89 -5.02 -11.98
CA PRO A 334 16.25 -4.58 -12.32
C PRO A 334 17.28 -5.71 -12.42
N HIS A 335 16.98 -6.91 -11.90
CA HIS A 335 17.84 -8.08 -12.08
C HIS A 335 17.80 -8.63 -13.52
N PHE A 336 16.74 -8.33 -14.26
CA PHE A 336 16.50 -8.83 -15.61
C PHE A 336 16.55 -7.74 -16.67
N VAL A 337 16.18 -6.50 -16.32
CA VAL A 337 16.13 -5.36 -17.25
C VAL A 337 16.82 -4.14 -16.64
N SER A 338 17.70 -3.49 -17.41
CA SER A 338 18.43 -2.30 -16.96
C SER A 338 17.51 -1.16 -16.48
N ASP A 339 17.81 -0.60 -15.31
CA ASP A 339 17.08 0.52 -14.69
C ASP A 339 17.47 1.92 -15.22
N LYS A 340 18.31 2.02 -16.25
CA LYS A 340 18.76 3.31 -16.82
C LYS A 340 17.62 4.23 -17.24
N ILE A 341 16.54 3.69 -17.83
CA ILE A 341 15.40 4.51 -18.28
C ILE A 341 14.57 4.96 -17.08
N THR A 342 14.36 4.10 -16.09
CA THR A 342 13.57 4.44 -14.89
C THR A 342 14.29 5.43 -13.99
N LYS A 343 15.63 5.40 -13.95
CA LYS A 343 16.42 6.47 -13.32
C LYS A 343 16.21 7.83 -14.00
N LYS A 344 16.15 7.88 -15.35
CA LYS A 344 15.80 9.13 -16.06
C LYS A 344 14.39 9.61 -15.77
N ILE A 345 13.43 8.69 -15.62
CA ILE A 345 12.02 9.04 -15.34
C ILE A 345 11.87 9.86 -14.05
N VAL A 346 12.72 9.65 -13.05
CA VAL A 346 12.66 10.38 -11.77
C VAL A 346 13.42 11.70 -11.77
N GLU A 347 14.17 12.02 -12.83
CA GLU A 347 14.90 13.28 -12.97
C GLU A 347 13.95 14.46 -13.31
N ASP A 348 14.26 15.65 -12.77
CA ASP A 348 13.46 16.86 -13.01
C ASP A 348 13.47 17.30 -14.50
N ASN A 349 14.55 17.02 -15.24
CA ASN A 349 14.68 17.33 -16.66
C ASN A 349 13.65 16.55 -17.52
N PHE A 350 13.38 15.29 -17.17
CA PHE A 350 12.46 14.41 -17.87
C PHE A 350 11.03 14.89 -17.66
N ALA A 351 10.66 15.17 -16.40
CA ALA A 351 9.37 15.79 -16.08
C ALA A 351 9.18 17.15 -16.78
N SER A 352 10.24 17.96 -16.86
CA SER A 352 10.21 19.25 -17.55
C SER A 352 10.02 19.08 -19.06
N HIS A 353 10.68 18.11 -19.68
CA HIS A 353 10.47 17.77 -21.08
C HIS A 353 9.02 17.33 -21.34
N ILE A 354 8.49 16.39 -20.54
CA ILE A 354 7.10 15.95 -20.67
C ILE A 354 6.13 17.14 -20.51
N ARG A 355 6.40 18.07 -19.59
CA ARG A 355 5.58 19.27 -19.41
C ARG A 355 5.51 20.13 -20.69
N THR A 356 6.57 20.20 -21.50
CA THR A 356 6.54 20.90 -22.80
C THR A 356 5.66 20.24 -23.85
N LEU A 357 5.34 18.95 -23.67
CA LEU A 357 4.48 18.17 -24.56
C LEU A 357 3.00 18.34 -24.19
N ILE A 358 2.69 18.74 -22.95
CA ILE A 358 1.31 18.91 -22.48
C ILE A 358 0.73 20.21 -23.06
N SER A 359 -0.27 20.07 -23.93
CA SER A 359 -1.12 21.19 -24.35
C SER A 359 -2.02 21.63 -23.19
N SER A 360 -2.41 22.91 -23.14
CA SER A 360 -3.42 23.38 -22.17
C SER A 360 -4.86 23.24 -22.69
N GLU A 361 -5.03 22.97 -23.99
CA GLU A 361 -6.34 23.07 -24.67
C GLU A 361 -6.90 21.71 -25.13
N ARG A 362 -6.05 20.69 -25.33
CA ARG A 362 -6.50 19.41 -25.89
C ARG A 362 -5.63 18.23 -25.48
N THR A 363 -6.26 17.06 -25.36
CA THR A 363 -5.56 15.76 -25.35
C THR A 363 -5.14 15.34 -26.76
N ARG A 364 -4.21 14.38 -26.85
CA ARG A 364 -3.84 13.66 -28.07
C ARG A 364 -4.34 12.21 -28.04
N ASP A 365 -4.06 11.46 -29.11
CA ASP A 365 -4.35 10.04 -29.23
C ASP A 365 -3.34 9.17 -28.46
N LEU A 366 -3.60 7.86 -28.40
CA LEU A 366 -2.78 6.91 -27.62
C LEU A 366 -1.32 6.85 -28.05
N GLN A 367 -1.05 6.99 -29.35
CA GLN A 367 0.30 6.89 -29.92
C GLN A 367 1.20 8.01 -29.37
N TYR A 368 0.64 9.20 -29.15
CA TYR A 368 1.35 10.34 -28.60
C TYR A 368 1.99 10.06 -27.22
N TYR A 369 1.32 9.29 -26.37
CA TYR A 369 1.79 8.96 -25.02
C TYR A 369 2.69 7.73 -24.99
N ASN A 370 2.97 7.10 -26.14
CA ASN A 370 3.81 5.90 -26.26
C ASN A 370 3.33 4.72 -25.39
N ILE A 371 2.01 4.58 -25.27
CA ILE A 371 1.36 3.55 -24.45
C ILE A 371 1.45 2.18 -25.12
N THR A 372 1.89 1.20 -24.35
CA THR A 372 1.68 -0.21 -24.68
C THR A 372 0.41 -0.71 -23.99
N PRO A 373 -0.42 -1.51 -24.68
CA PRO A 373 -1.59 -2.14 -24.06
C PRO A 373 -1.13 -2.86 -22.81
N HIS A 374 -1.77 -2.60 -21.67
CA HIS A 374 -1.53 -3.30 -20.42
C HIS A 374 -2.85 -3.48 -19.70
N GLN A 375 -2.86 -4.31 -18.67
CA GLN A 375 -4.07 -4.58 -17.91
C GLN A 375 -4.09 -3.81 -16.60
N ASP A 376 -5.28 -3.37 -16.22
CA ASP A 376 -5.54 -2.82 -14.89
C ASP A 376 -5.79 -3.96 -13.88
N SER A 377 -5.73 -3.63 -12.59
CA SER A 377 -6.03 -4.54 -11.47
C SER A 377 -6.78 -3.82 -10.34
N LEU A 378 -7.44 -4.57 -9.45
CA LEU A 378 -8.44 -4.04 -8.49
C LEU A 378 -8.24 -4.42 -7.00
N GLY A 379 -7.23 -5.21 -6.63
CA GLY A 379 -7.01 -5.61 -5.23
C GLY A 379 -6.03 -4.71 -4.46
N THR A 380 -5.25 -5.35 -3.56
CA THR A 380 -4.23 -4.77 -2.66
C THR A 380 -4.78 -4.24 -1.32
N THR A 381 -3.92 -4.22 -0.30
CA THR A 381 -4.07 -3.52 0.99
C THR A 381 -2.87 -2.59 1.22
N HIS A 382 -3.03 -1.55 2.03
CA HIS A 382 -1.92 -0.70 2.45
C HIS A 382 -1.93 -0.48 3.95
N VAL A 383 -0.75 -0.47 4.57
CA VAL A 383 -0.56 -0.12 5.98
C VAL A 383 0.51 0.96 6.09
N SER A 384 0.16 2.05 6.78
CA SER A 384 1.09 3.11 7.17
C SER A 384 1.25 3.10 8.69
N VAL A 385 2.51 3.07 9.15
CA VAL A 385 2.86 3.02 10.58
C VAL A 385 3.87 4.09 10.90
N LEU A 386 3.67 4.76 12.03
CA LEU A 386 4.67 5.61 12.66
C LEU A 386 4.78 5.26 14.14
N ALA A 387 6.00 4.95 14.60
CA ALA A 387 6.27 4.59 15.98
C ALA A 387 6.78 5.77 16.83
N GLU A 388 6.80 5.59 18.15
CA GLU A 388 7.20 6.62 19.13
C GLU A 388 8.62 7.15 18.90
N ASP A 389 9.55 6.25 18.54
CA ASP A 389 10.95 6.57 18.24
C ASP A 389 11.17 7.28 16.89
N GLY A 390 10.08 7.54 16.14
CA GLY A 390 10.13 8.21 14.84
C GLY A 390 10.42 7.28 13.67
N SER A 391 10.66 5.98 13.90
CA SER A 391 10.69 4.99 12.82
C SER A 391 9.32 4.88 12.15
N ALA A 392 9.34 4.59 10.86
CA ALA A 392 8.15 4.65 10.01
C ALA A 392 8.15 3.52 8.99
N VAL A 393 6.97 2.98 8.68
CA VAL A 393 6.80 1.94 7.67
C VAL A 393 5.60 2.27 6.80
N SER A 394 5.84 2.45 5.51
CA SER A 394 4.82 2.40 4.47
C SER A 394 4.92 1.04 3.80
N VAL A 395 3.87 0.21 3.85
CA VAL A 395 3.88 -1.12 3.22
C VAL A 395 2.61 -1.38 2.44
N THR A 396 2.79 -1.83 1.19
CA THR A 396 1.70 -2.25 0.33
C THR A 396 1.82 -3.75 0.08
N SER A 397 0.72 -4.49 0.25
CA SER A 397 0.66 -5.95 0.18
C SER A 397 -0.53 -6.38 -0.69
N THR A 398 -0.39 -7.47 -1.44
CA THR A 398 -1.41 -7.88 -2.42
C THR A 398 -1.36 -9.36 -2.74
N ILE A 399 -2.49 -9.88 -3.22
CA ILE A 399 -2.61 -11.15 -3.99
C ILE A 399 -3.09 -10.87 -5.42
N ASN A 400 -2.82 -9.66 -5.91
CA ASN A 400 -3.33 -9.02 -7.12
C ASN A 400 -4.84 -8.72 -7.14
N HIS A 401 -5.66 -9.62 -7.70
CA HIS A 401 -7.10 -9.39 -7.87
C HIS A 401 -7.89 -9.72 -6.60
N ILE A 402 -9.20 -9.45 -6.62
CA ILE A 402 -10.12 -9.88 -5.55
C ILE A 402 -10.05 -11.41 -5.42
N PHE A 403 -9.55 -11.88 -4.26
CA PHE A 403 -9.21 -13.29 -3.97
C PHE A 403 -8.12 -13.89 -4.86
N GLY A 404 -7.31 -13.05 -5.51
CA GLY A 404 -6.21 -13.45 -6.39
C GLY A 404 -6.64 -14.42 -7.49
N SER A 405 -5.97 -15.57 -7.56
CA SER A 405 -6.31 -16.65 -8.49
C SER A 405 -7.63 -17.35 -8.17
N ARG A 406 -8.18 -17.13 -6.98
CA ARG A 406 -9.26 -17.87 -6.31
C ARG A 406 -8.93 -19.33 -6.00
N ILE A 407 -7.68 -19.76 -6.20
CA ILE A 407 -7.17 -21.03 -5.69
C ILE A 407 -6.95 -20.89 -4.19
N TYR A 408 -7.52 -21.83 -3.45
CA TYR A 408 -7.38 -21.92 -2.01
C TYR A 408 -6.82 -23.28 -1.64
N SER A 409 -5.65 -23.27 -0.98
CA SER A 409 -5.06 -24.49 -0.44
C SER A 409 -5.85 -24.93 0.79
N SER A 410 -6.65 -25.99 0.63
CA SER A 410 -7.45 -26.54 1.72
C SER A 410 -6.58 -27.17 2.83
N ARG A 411 -5.35 -27.57 2.50
CA ARG A 411 -4.40 -28.16 3.45
C ARG A 411 -3.71 -27.11 4.31
N THR A 412 -3.43 -25.91 3.77
CA THR A 412 -2.69 -24.85 4.46
C THR A 412 -3.53 -23.62 4.84
N GLY A 413 -4.72 -23.46 4.26
CA GLY A 413 -5.57 -22.28 4.44
C GLY A 413 -5.12 -21.03 3.67
N VAL A 414 -4.22 -21.17 2.70
CA VAL A 414 -3.66 -20.06 1.93
C VAL A 414 -4.51 -19.78 0.68
N ILE A 415 -4.83 -18.51 0.44
CA ILE A 415 -5.41 -18.02 -0.82
C ILE A 415 -4.26 -17.54 -1.71
N LEU A 416 -4.19 -18.04 -2.94
CA LEU A 416 -3.05 -17.81 -3.83
C LEU A 416 -3.25 -16.60 -4.72
N ASN A 417 -2.19 -15.81 -4.89
CA ASN A 417 -2.13 -14.67 -5.82
C ASN A 417 -2.38 -15.08 -7.28
N ASN A 418 -2.68 -14.09 -8.13
CA ASN A 418 -2.58 -14.21 -9.60
C ASN A 418 -1.58 -13.19 -10.17
N GLU A 419 -0.44 -13.01 -9.50
CA GLU A 419 0.45 -11.88 -9.74
C GLU A 419 1.13 -11.91 -11.11
N LEU A 420 1.32 -13.09 -11.72
CA LEU A 420 1.92 -13.17 -13.06
C LEU A 420 1.05 -12.48 -14.13
N TYR A 421 -0.23 -12.20 -13.82
CA TYR A 421 -1.09 -11.40 -14.68
C TYR A 421 -0.52 -10.01 -14.97
N ASP A 422 0.27 -9.45 -14.05
CA ASP A 422 0.85 -8.11 -14.21
C ASP A 422 1.93 -8.05 -15.31
N PHE A 423 2.38 -9.20 -15.83
CA PHE A 423 3.19 -9.25 -17.05
C PHE A 423 2.40 -8.94 -18.32
N CYS A 424 1.07 -9.10 -18.31
CA CYS A 424 0.21 -8.90 -19.48
C CYS A 424 0.37 -7.49 -20.07
N GLY A 425 0.91 -7.43 -21.29
CA GLY A 425 1.11 -6.17 -22.01
C GLY A 425 2.27 -5.30 -21.49
N ARG A 426 3.06 -5.84 -20.56
CA ARG A 426 4.29 -5.22 -20.03
C ARG A 426 5.56 -5.84 -20.59
N THR A 427 5.47 -7.06 -21.09
CA THR A 427 6.59 -7.84 -21.60
C THR A 427 6.14 -8.80 -22.68
N ASP A 428 7.07 -9.17 -23.55
CA ASP A 428 6.88 -10.23 -24.55
C ASP A 428 7.37 -11.60 -24.04
N ASN A 429 8.25 -11.61 -23.04
CA ASN A 429 8.79 -12.83 -22.41
C ASN A 429 8.88 -12.67 -20.89
N ILE A 430 8.71 -13.78 -20.17
CA ILE A 430 8.87 -13.87 -18.71
C ILE A 430 10.04 -14.78 -18.42
N SER A 431 10.96 -14.34 -17.56
CA SER A 431 12.07 -15.18 -17.09
C SER A 431 11.72 -15.86 -15.75
N PRO A 432 12.11 -17.12 -15.52
CA PRO A 432 12.05 -17.74 -14.19
C PRO A 432 12.70 -16.86 -13.12
N GLY A 433 12.04 -16.70 -11.98
CA GLY A 433 12.51 -15.83 -10.89
C GLY A 433 12.28 -14.33 -11.11
N GLU A 434 11.78 -13.90 -12.27
CA GLU A 434 11.46 -12.49 -12.53
C GLU A 434 10.24 -12.04 -11.72
N ARG A 435 10.33 -10.85 -11.10
CA ARG A 435 9.20 -10.24 -10.40
C ARG A 435 8.28 -9.50 -11.39
N PRO A 436 6.95 -9.71 -11.33
CA PRO A 436 6.01 -8.94 -12.13
C PRO A 436 6.10 -7.44 -11.84
N PRO A 437 5.87 -6.57 -12.85
CA PRO A 437 5.67 -5.14 -12.67
C PRO A 437 4.60 -4.83 -11.62
N SER A 438 4.66 -3.66 -11.00
CA SER A 438 3.67 -3.26 -10.00
C SER A 438 3.35 -1.78 -10.05
N SER A 439 2.11 -1.45 -9.69
CA SER A 439 1.68 -0.06 -9.43
C SER A 439 1.90 0.37 -7.97
N MET A 440 2.35 -0.54 -7.09
CA MET A 440 2.60 -0.24 -5.68
C MET A 440 3.67 0.84 -5.52
N ALA A 441 3.38 1.87 -4.73
CA ALA A 441 4.32 2.97 -4.44
C ALA A 441 4.26 3.40 -2.96
N PRO A 442 4.43 2.48 -1.99
CA PRO A 442 4.52 2.84 -0.58
C PRO A 442 5.65 3.84 -0.37
N SER A 443 5.32 5.03 0.13
CA SER A 443 6.23 6.17 0.18
C SER A 443 6.35 6.75 1.57
N VAL A 444 7.52 7.31 1.88
CA VAL A 444 7.74 8.14 3.07
C VAL A 444 8.29 9.49 2.64
N LEU A 445 7.70 10.58 3.11
CA LEU A 445 8.16 11.94 2.88
C LEU A 445 8.70 12.51 4.19
N LYS A 446 9.88 13.10 4.15
CA LYS A 446 10.54 13.69 5.33
C LYS A 446 10.97 15.11 5.04
N SER A 447 10.59 16.03 5.92
CA SER A 447 11.16 17.37 6.02
C SER A 447 11.82 17.55 7.39
N GLN A 448 12.36 18.75 7.67
CA GLN A 448 12.93 19.07 8.99
C GLN A 448 11.91 18.94 10.13
N SER A 449 10.64 19.24 9.86
CA SER A 449 9.58 19.34 10.88
C SER A 449 8.50 18.28 10.76
N LYS A 450 8.45 17.53 9.65
CA LYS A 450 7.37 16.58 9.33
C LYS A 450 7.85 15.25 8.79
N THR A 451 7.09 14.21 9.08
CA THR A 451 7.18 12.90 8.42
C THR A 451 5.79 12.51 7.96
N ILE A 452 5.63 12.14 6.68
CA ILE A 452 4.39 11.58 6.13
C ILE A 452 4.69 10.18 5.63
N VAL A 453 3.94 9.21 6.14
CA VAL A 453 3.95 7.82 5.71
C VAL A 453 2.67 7.63 4.92
N ILE A 454 2.77 7.23 3.65
CA ILE A 454 1.61 7.16 2.78
C ILE A 454 1.75 6.04 1.76
N GLY A 455 0.62 5.46 1.41
CA GLY A 455 0.47 4.59 0.27
C GLY A 455 -1.00 4.32 0.02
N ALA A 456 -1.27 3.49 -0.98
CA ALA A 456 -2.63 3.21 -1.38
C ALA A 456 -2.83 1.75 -1.79
N SER A 457 -4.09 1.34 -1.85
CA SER A 457 -4.56 0.12 -2.48
C SER A 457 -5.55 0.41 -3.61
N GLY A 458 -5.98 -0.64 -4.31
CA GLY A 458 -6.81 -0.57 -5.52
C GLY A 458 -6.03 -0.82 -6.81
N GLY A 459 -4.96 -1.62 -6.80
CA GLY A 459 -4.20 -1.96 -8.00
C GLY A 459 -3.75 -0.75 -8.82
N SER A 460 -4.30 -0.57 -10.02
CA SER A 460 -3.95 0.56 -10.90
C SER A 460 -4.28 1.95 -10.32
N PHE A 461 -5.21 2.03 -9.36
CA PHE A 461 -5.63 3.30 -8.76
C PHE A 461 -4.57 3.90 -7.81
N ILE A 462 -3.57 3.11 -7.37
CA ILE A 462 -2.60 3.49 -6.33
C ILE A 462 -1.91 4.83 -6.64
N MET A 463 -1.34 4.97 -7.84
CA MET A 463 -0.63 6.18 -8.25
C MET A 463 -1.52 7.42 -8.19
N THR A 464 -2.75 7.31 -8.67
CA THR A 464 -3.71 8.42 -8.71
C THR A 464 -4.16 8.81 -7.29
N GLY A 465 -4.41 7.82 -6.42
CA GLY A 465 -4.80 8.07 -5.04
C GLY A 465 -3.72 8.81 -4.25
N ILE A 466 -2.47 8.34 -4.34
CA ILE A 466 -1.33 8.98 -3.64
C ILE A 466 -1.08 10.37 -4.21
N ALA A 467 -1.03 10.53 -5.54
CA ALA A 467 -0.77 11.83 -6.16
C ALA A 467 -1.84 12.87 -5.81
N SER A 468 -3.12 12.51 -5.93
CA SER A 468 -4.24 13.38 -5.55
C SER A 468 -4.14 13.81 -4.09
N THR A 469 -3.86 12.87 -3.19
CA THR A 469 -3.75 13.15 -1.75
C THR A 469 -2.60 14.11 -1.45
N LEU A 470 -1.41 13.85 -1.99
CA LEU A 470 -0.24 14.70 -1.75
C LEU A 470 -0.43 16.12 -2.30
N ILE A 471 -1.01 16.27 -3.49
CA ILE A 471 -1.32 17.58 -4.07
C ILE A 471 -2.30 18.35 -3.18
N ASN A 472 -3.41 17.71 -2.82
CA ASN A 472 -4.45 18.34 -2.01
C ASN A 472 -3.96 18.74 -0.62
N HIS A 473 -3.15 17.89 0.01
CA HIS A 473 -2.63 18.15 1.35
C HIS A 473 -1.48 19.16 1.35
N LEU A 474 -0.45 18.93 0.52
CA LEU A 474 0.80 19.69 0.58
C LEU A 474 0.76 21.00 -0.20
N TRP A 475 -0.03 21.09 -1.27
CA TRP A 475 -0.11 22.30 -2.09
C TRP A 475 -1.39 23.08 -1.86
N PHE A 476 -2.51 22.40 -1.65
CA PHE A 476 -3.81 23.05 -1.47
C PHE A 476 -4.20 23.23 0.01
N GLY A 477 -3.34 22.81 0.94
CA GLY A 477 -3.48 23.07 2.37
C GLY A 477 -4.64 22.34 3.04
N LYS A 478 -5.23 21.33 2.40
CA LYS A 478 -6.28 20.50 3.01
C LYS A 478 -5.70 19.68 4.15
N SER A 479 -6.48 19.40 5.19
CA SER A 479 -6.10 18.39 6.18
C SER A 479 -5.90 17.02 5.51
N LEU A 480 -5.12 16.14 6.14
CA LEU A 480 -4.86 14.80 5.58
C LEU A 480 -6.16 14.03 5.30
N LYS A 481 -7.15 14.15 6.19
CA LYS A 481 -8.48 13.54 6.05
C LYS A 481 -9.26 14.11 4.87
N GLU A 482 -9.28 15.44 4.72
CA GLU A 482 -9.95 16.08 3.58
C GLU A 482 -9.28 15.72 2.25
N ALA A 483 -7.94 15.67 2.22
CA ALA A 483 -7.17 15.34 1.03
C ALA A 483 -7.44 13.90 0.53
N ILE A 484 -7.50 12.93 1.45
CA ILE A 484 -7.86 11.54 1.12
C ILE A 484 -9.30 11.43 0.63
N ASN A 485 -10.22 12.20 1.21
CA ASN A 485 -11.64 12.18 0.85
C ASN A 485 -11.98 12.88 -0.49
N VAL A 486 -11.04 13.56 -1.13
CA VAL A 486 -11.30 14.21 -2.43
C VAL A 486 -11.64 13.13 -3.48
N PRO A 487 -12.74 13.27 -4.25
CA PRO A 487 -13.05 12.39 -5.36
C PRO A 487 -11.95 12.42 -6.43
N ILE A 488 -11.57 11.25 -6.95
CA ILE A 488 -10.48 11.18 -7.94
C ILE A 488 -10.98 11.04 -9.38
N VAL A 489 -10.13 11.44 -10.33
CA VAL A 489 -10.18 11.01 -11.73
C VAL A 489 -9.07 9.99 -11.97
N PHE A 490 -9.44 8.78 -12.38
CA PHE A 490 -8.51 7.72 -12.77
C PHE A 490 -8.34 7.69 -14.30
N VAL A 491 -7.11 7.43 -14.75
CA VAL A 491 -6.78 7.25 -16.16
C VAL A 491 -6.38 5.78 -16.37
N ASP A 492 -7.23 5.05 -17.06
CA ASP A 492 -7.06 3.60 -17.26
C ASP A 492 -5.98 3.26 -18.30
N SER A 493 -5.75 1.97 -18.52
CA SER A 493 -4.72 1.50 -19.45
C SER A 493 -4.92 1.91 -20.91
N LYS A 494 -6.11 2.38 -21.28
CA LYS A 494 -6.49 2.92 -22.60
C LYS A 494 -6.59 4.44 -22.60
N ASN A 495 -6.08 5.11 -21.56
CA ASN A 495 -6.21 6.55 -21.34
C ASN A 495 -7.65 7.07 -21.30
N SER A 496 -8.64 6.21 -21.06
CA SER A 496 -10.01 6.61 -20.78
C SER A 496 -10.11 7.10 -19.33
N LEU A 497 -10.85 8.18 -19.14
CA LEU A 497 -11.06 8.76 -17.82
C LEU A 497 -12.20 8.03 -17.11
N LYS A 498 -12.01 7.74 -15.82
CA LYS A 498 -13.03 7.21 -14.92
C LYS A 498 -13.12 8.16 -13.74
N PHE A 499 -14.31 8.70 -13.50
CA PHE A 499 -14.55 9.65 -12.42
C PHE A 499 -15.24 8.98 -11.25
N GLU A 500 -14.73 9.23 -10.05
CA GLU A 500 -15.35 8.74 -8.82
C GLU A 500 -16.75 9.34 -8.62
N PRO A 501 -17.72 8.62 -8.02
CA PRO A 501 -18.99 9.23 -7.67
C PRO A 501 -18.83 10.56 -6.92
N LYS A 502 -19.67 11.54 -7.27
CA LYS A 502 -19.65 12.93 -6.76
C LYS A 502 -18.46 13.78 -7.24
N PHE A 503 -17.72 13.34 -8.26
CA PHE A 503 -16.82 14.23 -8.99
C PHE A 503 -17.62 15.38 -9.63
N GLU A 504 -17.00 16.56 -9.75
CA GLU A 504 -17.67 17.79 -10.20
C GLU A 504 -18.05 17.70 -11.69
N GLU A 505 -19.35 17.74 -12.00
CA GLU A 505 -19.89 17.51 -13.35
C GLU A 505 -19.38 18.56 -14.37
N ASP A 506 -19.30 19.83 -13.95
CA ASP A 506 -18.81 20.90 -14.83
C ASP A 506 -17.36 20.64 -15.28
N VAL A 507 -16.53 20.04 -14.41
CA VAL A 507 -15.17 19.63 -14.76
C VAL A 507 -15.18 18.47 -15.74
N ILE A 508 -16.08 17.49 -15.58
CA ILE A 508 -16.23 16.36 -16.51
C ILE A 508 -16.59 16.86 -17.91
N VAL A 509 -17.59 17.75 -18.00
CA VAL A 509 -18.03 18.37 -19.27
C VAL A 509 -16.89 19.14 -19.91
N ALA A 510 -16.16 19.94 -19.13
CA ALA A 510 -15.07 20.75 -19.64
C ALA A 510 -13.85 19.91 -20.08
N LEU A 511 -13.54 18.79 -19.41
CA LEU A 511 -12.54 17.83 -19.86
C LEU A 511 -12.97 17.14 -21.17
N LYS A 512 -14.25 16.77 -21.29
CA LYS A 512 -14.78 16.23 -22.55
C LYS A 512 -14.64 17.23 -23.70
N ALA A 513 -14.88 18.52 -23.45
CA ALA A 513 -14.67 19.58 -24.44
C ALA A 513 -13.21 19.71 -24.90
N ARG A 514 -12.24 19.36 -24.04
CA ARG A 514 -10.80 19.25 -24.40
C ARG A 514 -10.42 17.92 -25.07
N GLY A 515 -11.42 17.09 -25.43
CA GLY A 515 -11.25 15.85 -26.17
C GLY A 515 -11.02 14.60 -25.32
N HIS A 516 -11.16 14.68 -23.99
CA HIS A 516 -10.99 13.52 -23.12
C HIS A 516 -12.17 12.55 -23.25
N ASN A 517 -11.87 11.29 -23.56
CA ASN A 517 -12.85 10.20 -23.51
C ASN A 517 -13.01 9.73 -22.07
N HIS A 518 -14.25 9.42 -21.66
CA HIS A 518 -14.52 8.84 -20.35
C HIS A 518 -15.33 7.56 -20.48
N GLU A 519 -15.16 6.67 -19.51
CA GLU A 519 -15.95 5.47 -19.33
C GLU A 519 -16.63 5.52 -17.97
N THR A 520 -17.83 4.97 -17.90
CA THR A 520 -18.50 4.77 -16.62
C THR A 520 -17.83 3.63 -15.88
N THR A 521 -17.54 3.82 -14.58
CA THR A 521 -17.19 2.71 -13.71
C THR A 521 -18.06 2.76 -12.46
N THR A 522 -18.45 1.58 -11.99
CA THR A 522 -19.44 1.45 -10.91
C THR A 522 -18.78 1.29 -9.54
N LYS A 523 -17.48 0.99 -9.47
CA LYS A 523 -16.75 0.79 -8.22
C LYS A 523 -15.37 1.42 -8.28
N PHE A 524 -15.05 2.20 -7.26
CA PHE A 524 -13.75 2.79 -7.01
C PHE A 524 -13.15 2.17 -5.75
N TYR A 525 -11.94 1.62 -5.88
CA TYR A 525 -11.21 1.03 -4.76
C TYR A 525 -9.91 1.79 -4.46
N ASN A 526 -9.81 3.06 -4.86
CA ASN A 526 -8.70 3.92 -4.43
C ASN A 526 -8.81 4.13 -2.92
N VAL A 527 -7.89 3.55 -2.17
CA VAL A 527 -7.92 3.61 -0.71
C VAL A 527 -6.56 4.05 -0.26
N VAL A 528 -6.46 5.25 0.29
CA VAL A 528 -5.20 5.83 0.78
C VAL A 528 -5.17 5.75 2.30
N ASN A 529 -4.16 5.07 2.86
CA ASN A 529 -3.90 5.14 4.30
C ASN A 529 -2.61 5.92 4.52
N ALA A 530 -2.64 6.84 5.48
CA ALA A 530 -1.51 7.72 5.74
C ALA A 530 -1.38 8.07 7.23
N VAL A 531 -0.15 8.31 7.66
CA VAL A 531 0.20 8.80 8.99
C VAL A 531 1.15 9.98 8.84
N GLU A 532 0.82 11.14 9.41
CA GLU A 532 1.65 12.34 9.44
C GLU A 532 2.04 12.68 10.88
N ARG A 533 3.33 12.96 11.12
CA ARG A 533 3.78 13.63 12.35
C ARG A 533 4.10 15.08 12.06
N GLN A 534 3.46 15.98 12.80
CA GLN A 534 3.72 17.41 12.78
C GLN A 534 3.65 17.98 14.20
N GLY A 535 4.69 18.71 14.61
CA GLY A 535 4.68 19.44 15.89
C GLY A 535 4.53 18.56 17.13
N GLY A 536 5.03 17.32 17.08
CA GLY A 536 4.93 16.34 18.16
C GLY A 536 3.64 15.50 18.15
N CYS A 537 2.62 15.90 17.39
CA CYS A 537 1.37 15.17 17.24
C CYS A 537 1.35 14.34 15.97
N ILE A 538 0.55 13.27 15.98
CA ILE A 538 0.42 12.31 14.88
C ILE A 538 -1.03 12.31 14.39
N CYS A 539 -1.25 12.70 13.14
CA CYS A 539 -2.52 12.50 12.45
C CYS A 539 -2.45 11.18 11.68
N ALA A 540 -3.41 10.27 11.88
CA ALA A 540 -3.49 9.04 11.11
C ALA A 540 -4.88 8.92 10.50
N VAL A 541 -4.92 8.56 9.22
CA VAL A 541 -6.16 8.48 8.44
C VAL A 541 -6.15 7.19 7.63
N SER A 542 -7.19 6.39 7.83
CA SER A 542 -7.54 5.30 6.95
C SER A 542 -8.70 5.72 6.04
N ASP A 543 -8.67 5.32 4.77
CA ASP A 543 -9.67 5.75 3.80
C ASP A 543 -11.06 5.15 4.12
N ALA A 544 -12.08 6.02 4.11
CA ALA A 544 -13.46 5.63 4.38
C ALA A 544 -14.06 4.76 3.25
N ARG A 545 -13.47 4.73 2.05
CA ARG A 545 -13.95 3.90 0.92
C ARG A 545 -13.88 2.40 1.18
N LYS A 546 -12.98 1.96 2.06
CA LYS A 546 -12.93 0.59 2.60
C LYS A 546 -13.39 0.51 4.05
N LEU A 547 -14.03 1.55 4.57
CA LEU A 547 -14.48 1.63 5.96
C LEU A 547 -13.32 1.42 6.95
N GLY A 548 -12.11 1.87 6.57
CA GLY A 548 -10.94 1.79 7.42
C GLY A 548 -11.02 2.82 8.54
N GLU A 549 -10.44 2.49 9.69
CA GLU A 549 -10.20 3.45 10.78
C GLU A 549 -8.75 3.28 11.25
N ALA A 550 -8.05 4.40 11.44
CA ALA A 550 -6.72 4.39 12.02
C ALA A 550 -6.78 4.26 13.55
N ALA A 551 -5.71 3.77 14.15
CA ALA A 551 -5.59 3.62 15.60
C ALA A 551 -4.22 4.11 16.08
N GLY A 552 -4.18 4.85 17.17
CA GLY A 552 -2.95 5.33 17.79
C GLY A 552 -3.10 5.54 19.30
N TYR A 553 -2.04 6.03 19.95
CA TYR A 553 -1.97 6.25 21.40
C TYR A 553 -1.07 7.42 21.81
#